data_AF-A0A8T4XGL7-F1
#
_entry.id   AF-A0A8T4XGL7-F1
#
_cell.length_a   1.000
_cell.length_b   1.000
_cell.length_c   1.000
_cell.angle_alpha   90.00
_cell.angle_beta   90.00
_cell.angle_gamma   90.00
#
_symmetry.space_group_name_H-M   'P 1'
#
loop_
_entity.id
_entity.type
_entity.pdbx_description
1 polymer ?
#
loop_
_entity_poly.entity_id
_entity_poly.type
_entity_poly.pdbx_seq_one_letter_code
_entity_poly.pdbx_strand_id
1 'polypeptide(L)'
;MVLDKSVERFEEDLDVIVDRLCRGEGERICQQILRLRDKLILLYRKNAIKINHSVMEIICAKYLILSGYYVELEYALDGLSCDIYALKGLGSLIVEVETGYVPPEHALDPVTYCRARVTSKIARYSNFAEKFALATPPYYILWFHPALIKPPRYRTLSEIREIKALCDMYYKSPPVSIEEIRNARLHAIYIIDVDKCVVKETDPNTYIERFYHAWEG
;
A
#
# COMPACT_ATOMS: atom_id res chain seq x y z
N MET A 1 1.67 1.18 31.95
CA MET A 1 0.21 0.93 32.13
C MET A 1 -0.62 1.28 30.90
N VAL A 2 -0.58 2.51 30.34
CA VAL A 2 -1.37 2.84 29.13
C VAL A 2 -0.79 2.21 27.86
N LEU A 3 0.53 2.30 27.66
CA LEU A 3 1.22 1.70 26.51
C LEU A 3 1.10 0.16 26.48
N ASP A 4 1.14 -0.44 27.67
CA ASP A 4 1.03 -1.89 27.86
C ASP A 4 -0.35 -2.40 27.43
N LYS A 5 -1.42 -1.72 27.87
CA LYS A 5 -2.81 -2.02 27.45
C LYS A 5 -3.06 -1.82 25.95
N SER A 6 -2.39 -0.86 25.31
CA SER A 6 -2.52 -0.69 23.85
C SER A 6 -1.83 -1.80 23.06
N VAL A 7 -0.72 -2.34 23.58
CA VAL A 7 -0.03 -3.48 22.98
C VAL A 7 -0.85 -4.75 23.14
N GLU A 8 -1.36 -5.04 24.34
CA GLU A 8 -2.24 -6.20 24.57
C GLU A 8 -3.44 -6.19 23.63
N ARG A 9 -4.12 -5.04 23.52
CA ARG A 9 -5.28 -4.90 22.61
C ARG A 9 -4.91 -5.09 21.14
N PHE A 10 -3.74 -4.59 20.71
CA PHE A 10 -3.28 -4.80 19.34
C PHE A 10 -3.02 -6.28 19.03
N GLU A 11 -2.37 -6.98 19.96
CA GLU A 11 -2.10 -8.41 19.84
C GLU A 11 -3.40 -9.21 19.76
N GLU A 12 -4.38 -8.90 20.62
CA GLU A 12 -5.71 -9.50 20.60
C GLU A 12 -6.45 -9.25 19.27
N ASP A 13 -6.46 -8.00 18.79
CA ASP A 13 -7.11 -7.64 17.53
C ASP A 13 -6.48 -8.39 16.34
N LEU A 14 -5.14 -8.50 16.33
CA LEU A 14 -4.40 -9.20 15.27
C LEU A 14 -4.62 -10.71 15.34
N ASP A 15 -4.73 -11.29 16.54
CA ASP A 15 -5.05 -12.71 16.74
C ASP A 15 -6.41 -13.08 16.17
N VAL A 16 -7.42 -12.25 16.43
CA VAL A 16 -8.76 -12.45 15.86
C VAL A 16 -8.72 -12.47 14.33
N ILE A 17 -7.93 -11.59 13.72
CA ILE A 17 -7.76 -11.54 12.26
C ILE A 17 -6.99 -12.77 11.77
N VAL A 18 -5.87 -13.14 12.38
CA VAL A 18 -5.09 -14.31 11.99
C VAL A 18 -5.91 -15.59 12.10
N ASP A 19 -6.69 -15.76 13.16
CA ASP A 19 -7.58 -16.91 13.31
C ASP A 19 -8.59 -16.98 12.16
N ARG A 20 -9.19 -15.85 11.77
CA ARG A 20 -10.08 -15.80 10.60
C ARG A 20 -9.34 -16.13 9.31
N LEU A 21 -8.12 -15.62 9.14
CA LEU A 21 -7.29 -15.84 7.96
C LEU A 21 -6.84 -17.31 7.84
N CYS A 22 -6.60 -18.00 8.96
CA CYS A 22 -6.15 -19.40 9.00
C CYS A 22 -7.31 -20.41 8.87
N ARG A 23 -8.58 -20.00 9.07
CA ARG A 23 -9.74 -20.89 8.94
C ARG A 23 -9.83 -21.48 7.53
N GLY A 24 -9.79 -22.80 7.46
CA GLY A 24 -9.90 -23.54 6.20
C GLY A 24 -8.62 -23.58 5.36
N GLU A 25 -7.52 -22.98 5.86
CA GLU A 25 -6.24 -22.97 5.17
C GLU A 25 -5.34 -24.13 5.65
N GLY A 26 -4.39 -24.54 4.79
CA GLY A 26 -3.40 -25.56 5.15
C GLY A 26 -2.34 -25.04 6.12
N GLU A 27 -1.74 -25.96 6.89
CA GLU A 27 -0.76 -25.65 7.94
C GLU A 27 0.38 -24.73 7.46
N ARG A 28 0.92 -24.99 6.25
CA ARG A 28 1.99 -24.18 5.65
C ARG A 28 1.59 -22.72 5.39
N ILE A 29 0.33 -22.46 5.07
CA ILE A 29 -0.18 -21.08 4.86
C ILE A 29 -0.32 -20.41 6.23
N CYS A 30 -0.92 -21.09 7.19
CA CYS A 30 -1.08 -20.59 8.55
C CYS A 30 0.26 -20.25 9.21
N GLN A 31 1.28 -21.10 9.06
CA GLN A 31 2.63 -20.85 9.56
C GLN A 31 3.26 -19.57 8.97
N GLN A 32 3.05 -19.30 7.68
CA GLN A 32 3.54 -18.07 7.06
C GLN A 32 2.80 -16.83 7.59
N ILE A 33 1.48 -16.92 7.77
CA ILE A 33 0.67 -15.83 8.33
C ILE A 33 1.08 -15.53 9.78
N LEU A 34 1.26 -16.57 10.60
CA LEU A 34 1.71 -16.44 12.00
C LEU A 34 3.09 -15.77 12.10
N ARG A 35 4.03 -16.16 11.23
CA ARG A 35 5.35 -15.51 11.16
C ARG A 35 5.24 -14.01 10.87
N LEU A 36 4.33 -13.60 9.99
CA LEU A 36 4.10 -12.19 9.68
C LEU A 36 3.43 -11.45 10.85
N ARG A 37 2.47 -12.08 11.53
CA ARG A 37 1.85 -11.56 12.75
C ARG A 37 2.90 -11.28 13.84
N ASP A 38 3.78 -12.23 14.11
CA ASP A 38 4.82 -12.07 15.13
C ASP A 38 5.77 -10.91 14.80
N LYS A 39 6.09 -10.72 13.51
CA LYS A 39 6.87 -9.56 13.04
C LYS A 39 6.15 -8.24 13.32
N LEU A 40 4.86 -8.15 13.00
CA LEU A 40 4.05 -6.95 13.25
C LEU A 40 3.99 -6.62 14.75
N ILE A 41 3.82 -7.62 15.61
CA ILE A 41 3.83 -7.43 17.07
C ILE A 41 5.16 -6.86 17.56
N LEU A 42 6.27 -7.41 17.06
CA LEU A 42 7.61 -6.91 17.39
C LEU A 42 7.81 -5.44 16.96
N LEU A 43 7.29 -5.06 15.78
CA LEU A 43 7.37 -3.69 15.27
C LEU A 43 6.44 -2.73 16.03
N TYR A 44 5.24 -3.17 16.40
CA TYR A 44 4.30 -2.38 17.18
C TYR A 44 4.84 -2.07 18.58
N ARG A 45 5.46 -3.05 19.25
CA ARG A 45 6.14 -2.84 20.54
C ARG A 45 7.28 -1.81 20.47
N LYS A 46 7.85 -1.59 19.29
CA LYS A 46 8.87 -0.55 19.02
C LYS A 46 8.25 0.79 18.58
N ASN A 47 6.93 0.93 18.60
CA ASN A 47 6.17 2.08 18.08
C ASN A 47 6.45 2.41 16.60
N ALA A 48 6.76 1.39 15.79
CA ALA A 48 7.12 1.60 14.39
C ALA A 48 5.92 1.59 13.43
N ILE A 49 4.75 1.07 13.84
CA ILE A 49 3.59 0.84 12.97
C ILE A 49 2.25 1.20 13.63
N LYS A 50 1.16 1.23 12.84
CA LYS A 50 -0.21 1.52 13.30
C LYS A 50 -1.16 0.35 13.08
N ILE A 51 -2.05 0.10 14.04
CA ILE A 51 -2.97 -1.06 14.07
C ILE A 51 -3.77 -1.26 12.77
N ASN A 52 -4.51 -0.23 12.33
CA ASN A 52 -5.40 -0.34 11.16
C ASN A 52 -4.63 -0.65 9.87
N HIS A 53 -3.39 -0.19 9.78
CA HIS A 53 -2.53 -0.38 8.62
C HIS A 53 -2.01 -1.82 8.59
N SER A 54 -1.55 -2.33 9.74
CA SER A 54 -1.07 -3.71 9.92
C SER A 54 -2.13 -4.79 9.65
N VAL A 55 -3.40 -4.51 9.98
CA VAL A 55 -4.51 -5.43 9.66
C VAL A 55 -4.71 -5.56 8.14
N MET A 56 -4.64 -4.44 7.40
CA MET A 56 -4.75 -4.48 5.94
C MET A 56 -3.54 -5.18 5.31
N GLU A 57 -2.34 -4.94 5.83
CA GLU A 57 -1.12 -5.60 5.39
C GLU A 57 -1.21 -7.13 5.49
N ILE A 58 -1.63 -7.67 6.64
CA ILE A 58 -1.68 -9.13 6.84
C ILE A 58 -2.78 -9.80 6.01
N ILE A 59 -3.92 -9.14 5.79
CA ILE A 59 -4.98 -9.62 4.89
C ILE A 59 -4.46 -9.65 3.44
N CYS A 60 -3.76 -8.60 3.02
CA CYS A 60 -3.12 -8.57 1.71
C CYS A 60 -2.02 -9.62 1.57
N ALA A 61 -1.24 -9.85 2.62
CA ALA A 61 -0.22 -10.89 2.65
C ALA A 61 -0.82 -12.28 2.43
N LYS A 62 -1.95 -12.61 3.08
CA LYS A 62 -2.65 -13.89 2.82
C LYS A 62 -2.98 -14.06 1.33
N TYR A 63 -3.56 -13.04 0.69
CA TYR A 63 -3.91 -13.08 -0.73
C TYR A 63 -2.68 -13.37 -1.62
N LEU A 64 -1.54 -12.74 -1.31
CA LEU A 64 -0.30 -12.95 -2.05
C LEU A 64 0.34 -14.33 -1.76
N ILE A 65 0.31 -14.79 -0.51
CA ILE A 65 0.79 -16.13 -0.12
C ILE A 65 0.01 -17.21 -0.86
N LEU A 66 -1.33 -17.10 -0.91
CA LEU A 66 -2.18 -18.01 -1.69
C LEU A 66 -1.90 -17.94 -3.19
N SER A 67 -1.46 -16.79 -3.68
CA SER A 67 -1.00 -16.59 -5.06
C SER A 67 0.43 -17.11 -5.29
N GLY A 68 1.05 -17.76 -4.29
CA GLY A 68 2.37 -18.39 -4.38
C GLY A 68 3.55 -17.45 -4.17
N TYR A 69 3.33 -16.27 -3.57
CA TYR A 69 4.41 -15.36 -3.19
C TYR A 69 4.98 -15.72 -1.81
N TYR A 70 6.29 -15.52 -1.66
CA TYR A 70 6.92 -15.33 -0.35
C TYR A 70 6.77 -13.86 0.03
N VAL A 71 6.19 -13.57 1.20
CA VAL A 71 5.82 -12.20 1.59
C VAL A 71 6.61 -11.77 2.83
N GLU A 72 7.05 -10.52 2.85
CA GLU A 72 7.59 -9.78 4.00
C GLU A 72 6.78 -8.50 4.21
N LEU A 73 6.43 -8.19 5.45
CA LEU A 73 5.81 -6.92 5.83
C LEU A 73 6.84 -5.93 6.34
N GLU A 74 6.63 -4.64 6.14
CA GLU A 74 7.52 -3.56 6.60
C GLU A 74 8.97 -3.83 6.18
N TYR A 75 9.15 -4.11 4.88
CA TYR A 75 10.41 -4.55 4.33
C TYR A 75 11.31 -3.35 4.04
N ALA A 76 12.53 -3.39 4.58
CA ALA A 76 13.54 -2.37 4.36
C ALA A 76 14.07 -2.43 2.92
N LEU A 77 14.01 -1.28 2.25
CA LEU A 77 14.59 -0.99 0.95
C LEU A 77 15.82 -0.08 1.14
N ASP A 78 16.49 0.32 0.06
CA ASP A 78 17.61 1.25 0.14
C ASP A 78 17.13 2.66 0.55
N GLY A 79 17.30 2.98 1.84
CA GLY A 79 16.94 4.26 2.44
C GLY A 79 15.44 4.47 2.72
N LEU A 80 14.60 3.44 2.53
CA LEU A 80 13.14 3.49 2.69
C LEU A 80 12.62 2.17 3.30
N SER A 81 11.36 2.11 3.72
CA SER A 81 10.64 0.84 3.95
C SER A 81 9.34 0.85 3.15
N CYS A 82 8.93 -0.33 2.69
CA CYS A 82 7.64 -0.54 2.04
C CYS A 82 6.74 -1.46 2.88
N ASP A 83 5.44 -1.27 2.73
CA ASP A 83 4.45 -1.96 3.57
C ASP A 83 4.48 -3.48 3.31
N ILE A 84 4.51 -3.89 2.04
CA ILE A 84 4.53 -5.32 1.66
C ILE A 84 5.53 -5.52 0.52
N TYR A 85 6.48 -6.43 0.74
CA TYR A 85 7.38 -6.95 -0.28
C TYR A 85 7.08 -8.41 -0.55
N ALA A 86 6.92 -8.78 -1.82
CA ALA A 86 6.53 -10.11 -2.23
C ALA A 86 7.42 -10.65 -3.36
N LEU A 87 7.89 -11.89 -3.22
CA LEU A 87 8.75 -12.58 -4.19
C LEU A 87 8.05 -13.79 -4.79
N LYS A 88 8.13 -13.94 -6.11
CA LYS A 88 7.65 -15.14 -6.82
C LYS A 88 8.54 -15.46 -8.00
N GLY A 89 9.28 -16.56 -7.90
CA GLY A 89 10.33 -16.89 -8.88
C GLY A 89 11.45 -15.85 -8.83
N LEU A 90 11.79 -15.27 -9.99
CA LEU A 90 12.75 -14.18 -10.10
C LEU A 90 12.14 -12.79 -9.95
N GLY A 91 10.81 -12.69 -9.88
CA GLY A 91 10.12 -11.41 -9.85
C GLY A 91 9.76 -10.93 -8.46
N SER A 92 9.71 -9.60 -8.32
CA SER A 92 9.34 -8.90 -7.09
C SER A 92 8.11 -8.02 -7.28
N LEU A 93 7.33 -7.88 -6.21
CA LEU A 93 6.17 -7.01 -6.11
C LEU A 93 6.28 -6.20 -4.82
N ILE A 94 6.14 -4.89 -4.92
CA ILE A 94 5.87 -4.02 -3.77
C ILE A 94 4.38 -3.65 -3.76
N VAL A 95 3.78 -3.68 -2.58
CA VAL A 95 2.44 -3.13 -2.34
C VAL A 95 2.51 -2.08 -1.25
N GLU A 96 2.01 -0.88 -1.56
CA GLU A 96 1.83 0.20 -0.59
C GLU A 96 0.36 0.35 -0.22
N VAL A 97 0.05 0.33 1.07
CA VAL A 97 -1.30 0.48 1.61
C VAL A 97 -1.61 1.96 1.84
N GLU A 98 -2.79 2.38 1.39
CA GLU A 98 -3.31 3.72 1.49
C GLU A 98 -4.70 3.71 2.13
N THR A 99 -4.79 4.29 3.32
CA THR A 99 -5.99 4.31 4.17
C THR A 99 -6.83 5.58 4.01
N GLY A 100 -6.31 6.60 3.31
CA GLY A 100 -6.97 7.90 3.15
C GLY A 100 -6.84 8.84 4.35
N TYR A 101 -5.94 8.55 5.30
CA TYR A 101 -5.67 9.46 6.41
C TYR A 101 -5.13 10.80 5.93
N VAL A 102 -5.80 11.89 6.33
CA VAL A 102 -5.34 13.27 6.11
C VAL A 102 -4.92 13.88 7.44
N PRO A 103 -3.65 14.32 7.57
CA PRO A 103 -3.21 15.05 8.74
C PRO A 103 -3.96 16.40 8.93
N PRO A 104 -4.20 16.85 10.18
CA PRO A 104 -4.92 18.11 10.44
C PRO A 104 -4.32 19.35 9.75
N GLU A 105 -3.00 19.39 9.54
CA GLU A 105 -2.30 20.47 8.85
C GLU A 105 -2.71 20.62 7.37
N HIS A 106 -3.34 19.59 6.79
CA HIS A 106 -3.84 19.57 5.41
C HIS A 106 -5.37 19.68 5.35
N ALA A 107 -6.00 20.25 6.38
CA ALA A 107 -7.45 20.44 6.43
C ALA A 107 -7.99 21.38 5.35
N LEU A 108 -7.17 22.29 4.82
CA LEU A 108 -7.57 23.26 3.79
C LEU A 108 -7.35 22.74 2.35
N ASP A 109 -6.58 21.67 2.18
CA ASP A 109 -6.20 21.10 0.89
C ASP A 109 -6.17 19.55 0.87
N PRO A 110 -7.13 18.84 1.50
CA PRO A 110 -7.04 17.40 1.78
C PRO A 110 -6.96 16.55 0.51
N VAL A 111 -7.72 16.93 -0.53
CA VAL A 111 -7.73 16.22 -1.82
C VAL A 111 -6.39 16.35 -2.52
N THR A 112 -5.80 17.55 -2.53
CA THR A 112 -4.50 17.80 -3.15
C THR A 112 -3.39 17.06 -2.41
N TYR A 113 -3.42 17.07 -1.08
CA TYR A 113 -2.50 16.30 -0.25
C TYR A 113 -2.58 14.80 -0.55
N CYS A 114 -3.78 14.20 -0.51
CA CYS A 114 -3.97 12.78 -0.84
C CYS A 114 -3.47 12.46 -2.25
N ARG A 115 -3.79 13.31 -3.23
CA ARG A 115 -3.35 13.13 -4.61
C ARG A 115 -1.83 13.14 -4.71
N ALA A 116 -1.15 14.08 -4.04
CA ALA A 116 0.30 14.14 -4.01
C ALA A 116 0.93 12.95 -3.29
N ARG A 117 0.32 12.48 -2.19
CA ARG A 117 0.75 11.32 -1.41
C ARG A 117 0.77 10.04 -2.23
N VAL A 118 -0.36 9.70 -2.83
CA VAL A 118 -0.46 8.46 -3.63
C VAL A 118 0.45 8.57 -4.86
N THR A 119 0.51 9.73 -5.50
CA THR A 119 1.40 10.00 -6.65
C THR A 119 2.87 9.82 -6.26
N SER A 120 3.30 10.35 -5.11
CA SER A 120 4.70 10.24 -4.67
C SER A 120 5.07 8.80 -4.29
N LYS A 121 4.13 8.04 -3.69
CA LYS A 121 4.34 6.62 -3.42
C LYS A 121 4.52 5.82 -4.70
N ILE A 122 3.62 5.98 -5.68
CA ILE A 122 3.77 5.32 -6.99
C ILE A 122 5.12 5.69 -7.59
N ALA A 123 5.48 6.98 -7.57
CA ALA A 123 6.73 7.44 -8.19
C ALA A 123 7.98 6.87 -7.49
N ARG A 124 8.03 6.78 -6.16
CA ARG A 124 9.21 6.26 -5.44
C ARG A 124 9.28 4.74 -5.47
N TYR A 125 8.28 4.09 -4.91
CA TYR A 125 8.34 2.67 -4.56
C TYR A 125 8.32 1.76 -5.80
N SER A 126 7.71 2.21 -6.90
CA SER A 126 7.69 1.40 -8.12
C SER A 126 9.06 1.19 -8.77
N ASN A 127 10.07 1.96 -8.39
CA ASN A 127 11.44 1.78 -8.87
C ASN A 127 12.23 0.69 -8.11
N PHE A 128 11.68 0.15 -7.02
CA PHE A 128 12.35 -0.86 -6.18
C PHE A 128 11.89 -2.29 -6.45
N ALA A 129 10.95 -2.50 -7.38
CA ALA A 129 10.44 -3.83 -7.72
C ALA A 129 10.00 -3.92 -9.19
N GLU A 130 9.92 -5.14 -9.72
CA GLU A 130 9.44 -5.36 -11.09
C GLU A 130 7.96 -4.99 -11.26
N LYS A 131 7.16 -5.21 -10.20
CA LYS A 131 5.76 -4.81 -10.13
C LYS A 131 5.51 -3.96 -8.90
N PHE A 132 4.56 -3.06 -9.04
CA PHE A 132 4.12 -2.17 -7.97
C PHE A 132 2.61 -2.10 -7.94
N ALA A 133 2.03 -2.22 -6.76
CA ALA A 133 0.61 -2.11 -6.53
C ALA A 133 0.30 -1.17 -5.36
N LEU A 134 -0.92 -0.65 -5.37
CA LEU A 134 -1.50 0.03 -4.21
C LEU A 134 -2.55 -0.86 -3.58
N ALA A 135 -2.67 -0.82 -2.27
CA ALA A 135 -3.74 -1.46 -1.52
C ALA A 135 -4.59 -0.39 -0.82
N THR A 136 -5.91 -0.56 -0.81
CA THR A 136 -6.82 0.46 -0.29
C THR A 136 -8.12 -0.15 0.23
N PRO A 137 -8.78 0.42 1.25
CA PRO A 137 -10.07 -0.09 1.68
C PRO A 137 -11.18 0.32 0.68
N PRO A 138 -12.31 -0.41 0.63
CA PRO A 138 -13.38 -0.15 -0.35
C PRO A 138 -14.07 1.21 -0.18
N TYR A 139 -13.94 1.85 0.98
CA TYR A 139 -14.54 3.16 1.28
C TYR A 139 -13.63 4.34 0.93
N TYR A 140 -12.39 4.11 0.49
CA TYR A 140 -11.46 5.17 0.10
C TYR A 140 -11.12 5.08 -1.39
N ILE A 141 -11.05 6.25 -2.03
CA ILE A 141 -10.73 6.39 -3.45
C ILE A 141 -9.28 6.85 -3.57
N LEU A 142 -8.49 6.11 -4.34
CA LEU A 142 -7.12 6.48 -4.65
C LEU A 142 -7.08 7.61 -5.68
N TRP A 143 -6.73 8.80 -5.22
CA TRP A 143 -6.47 9.94 -6.09
C TRP A 143 -5.00 9.97 -6.48
N PHE A 144 -4.69 9.93 -7.78
CA PHE A 144 -3.32 10.08 -8.27
C PHE A 144 -3.29 10.66 -9.68
N HIS A 145 -2.11 11.04 -10.16
CA HIS A 145 -1.96 11.61 -11.49
C HIS A 145 -2.20 10.56 -12.59
N PRO A 146 -3.12 10.77 -13.56
CA PRO A 146 -3.47 9.77 -14.58
C PRO A 146 -2.33 9.47 -15.56
N ALA A 147 -1.26 10.26 -15.61
CA ALA A 147 -0.09 9.87 -16.39
C ALA A 147 0.65 8.64 -15.80
N LEU A 148 0.39 8.27 -14.54
CA LEU A 148 1.05 7.13 -13.88
C LEU A 148 0.47 5.75 -14.24
N ILE A 149 -0.72 5.68 -14.87
CA ILE A 149 -1.22 4.43 -15.47
C ILE A 149 -0.63 4.18 -16.85
N LYS A 150 -0.13 5.24 -17.51
CA LYS A 150 0.49 5.12 -18.83
C LYS A 150 1.81 4.35 -18.72
N PRO A 151 2.15 3.48 -19.69
CA PRO A 151 3.50 2.97 -19.81
C PRO A 151 4.54 4.11 -19.82
N PRO A 152 5.69 3.98 -19.12
CA PRO A 152 6.73 5.01 -19.03
C PRO A 152 7.07 5.69 -20.37
N ARG A 153 7.22 4.89 -21.44
CA ARG A 153 7.54 5.36 -22.80
C ARG A 153 6.52 6.30 -23.45
N TYR A 154 5.29 6.35 -22.94
CA TYR A 154 4.22 7.21 -23.46
C TYR A 154 3.98 8.45 -22.61
N ARG A 155 4.77 8.65 -21.55
CA ARG A 155 4.65 9.80 -20.66
C ARG A 155 5.39 11.01 -21.25
N THR A 156 4.69 12.12 -21.36
CA THR A 156 5.23 13.37 -21.89
C THR A 156 6.05 14.14 -20.85
N LEU A 157 6.92 15.05 -21.30
CA LEU A 157 7.67 15.92 -20.39
C LEU A 157 6.76 16.86 -19.58
N SER A 158 5.62 17.28 -20.14
CA SER A 158 4.64 18.10 -19.39
C SER A 158 4.07 17.32 -18.21
N GLU A 159 3.59 16.11 -18.46
CA GLU A 159 3.03 15.25 -17.40
C GLU A 159 4.05 14.94 -16.31
N ILE A 160 5.31 14.70 -16.69
CA ILE A 160 6.38 14.47 -15.70
C ILE A 160 6.59 15.72 -14.83
N ARG A 161 6.56 16.92 -15.42
CA ARG A 161 6.68 18.18 -14.67
C ARG A 161 5.47 18.45 -13.78
N GLU A 162 4.26 18.14 -14.25
CA GLU A 162 3.03 18.25 -13.47
C GLU A 162 3.06 17.32 -12.25
N ILE A 163 3.47 16.06 -12.43
CA ILE A 163 3.68 15.12 -11.32
C ILE A 163 4.74 15.65 -10.36
N LYS A 164 5.87 16.14 -10.88
CA LYS A 164 6.95 16.70 -10.06
C LYS A 164 6.46 17.87 -9.22
N ALA A 165 5.76 18.82 -9.84
CA ALA A 165 5.21 19.99 -9.17
C ALA A 165 4.21 19.58 -8.07
N LEU A 166 3.32 18.61 -8.35
CA LEU A 166 2.38 18.09 -7.37
C LEU A 166 3.10 17.45 -6.17
N CYS A 167 4.09 16.58 -6.42
CA CYS A 167 4.85 15.94 -5.35
C CYS A 167 5.64 16.98 -4.52
N ASP A 168 6.25 17.96 -5.17
CA ASP A 168 7.06 18.99 -4.51
C ASP A 168 6.28 19.90 -3.58
N MET A 169 4.95 19.95 -3.68
CA MET A 169 4.13 20.69 -2.72
C MET A 169 4.32 20.16 -1.29
N TYR A 170 4.46 18.84 -1.12
CA TYR A 170 4.45 18.18 0.20
C TYR A 170 5.67 17.28 0.47
N TYR A 171 6.34 16.77 -0.57
CA TYR A 171 7.37 15.73 -0.45
C TYR A 171 8.75 16.24 -0.90
N LYS A 172 9.44 16.98 -0.02
CA LYS A 172 10.72 17.66 -0.32
C LYS A 172 11.98 17.01 0.27
N SER A 173 11.84 15.98 1.11
CA SER A 173 12.99 15.41 1.87
C SER A 173 12.95 13.87 1.91
N PRO A 174 13.64 13.17 0.99
CA PRO A 174 14.18 13.71 -0.27
C PRO A 174 13.02 14.06 -1.24
N PRO A 175 13.22 14.92 -2.24
CA PRO A 175 12.23 15.14 -3.29
C PRO A 175 12.16 13.96 -4.26
N VAL A 176 11.00 13.72 -4.87
CA VAL A 176 10.88 12.72 -5.95
C VAL A 176 11.62 13.23 -7.18
N SER A 177 12.53 12.46 -7.75
CA SER A 177 13.29 12.80 -8.94
C SER A 177 12.47 12.68 -10.22
N ILE A 178 12.92 13.39 -11.26
CA ILE A 178 12.32 13.30 -12.61
C ILE A 178 12.44 11.88 -13.17
N GLU A 179 13.53 11.17 -12.84
CA GLU A 179 13.78 9.82 -13.34
C GLU A 179 12.86 8.79 -12.67
N GLU A 180 12.67 8.90 -11.34
CA GLU A 180 11.67 8.10 -10.62
C GLU A 180 10.28 8.26 -11.23
N ILE A 181 9.85 9.51 -11.49
CA ILE A 181 8.55 9.81 -12.12
C ILE A 181 8.47 9.26 -13.54
N ARG A 182 9.55 9.37 -14.32
CA ARG A 182 9.59 8.89 -15.70
C ARG A 182 9.41 7.38 -15.77
N ASN A 183 10.05 6.63 -14.89
CA ASN A 183 10.03 5.17 -14.90
C ASN A 183 8.87 4.56 -14.10
N ALA A 184 8.19 5.38 -13.29
CA ALA A 184 7.09 4.94 -12.44
C ALA A 184 5.97 4.24 -13.21
N ARG A 185 5.48 3.15 -12.61
CA ARG A 185 4.37 2.37 -13.15
C ARG A 185 3.55 1.70 -12.05
N LEU A 186 2.25 1.99 -12.04
CA LEU A 186 1.27 1.25 -11.23
C LEU A 186 0.77 0.05 -12.03
N HIS A 187 0.85 -1.15 -11.44
CA HIS A 187 0.51 -2.40 -12.13
C HIS A 187 -0.83 -2.97 -11.69
N ALA A 188 -1.19 -2.83 -10.41
CA ALA A 188 -2.43 -3.33 -9.85
C ALA A 188 -2.91 -2.46 -8.69
N ILE A 189 -4.20 -2.56 -8.38
CA ILE A 189 -4.80 -2.02 -7.18
C ILE A 189 -5.53 -3.15 -6.45
N TYR A 190 -5.26 -3.30 -5.17
CA TYR A 190 -5.89 -4.25 -4.27
C TYR A 190 -6.91 -3.54 -3.40
N ILE A 191 -8.16 -3.96 -3.48
CA ILE A 191 -9.24 -3.45 -2.64
C ILE A 191 -9.43 -4.43 -1.48
N ILE A 192 -9.21 -3.97 -0.25
CA ILE A 192 -9.17 -4.81 0.95
C ILE A 192 -10.43 -4.59 1.79
N ASP A 193 -11.30 -5.59 1.84
CA ASP A 193 -12.46 -5.63 2.73
C ASP A 193 -12.03 -6.33 4.03
N VAL A 194 -11.73 -5.53 5.05
CA VAL A 194 -11.24 -6.01 6.36
C VAL A 194 -12.30 -6.85 7.07
N ASP A 195 -13.56 -6.43 7.01
CA ASP A 195 -14.67 -7.11 7.69
C ASP A 195 -14.83 -8.54 7.18
N LYS A 196 -14.68 -8.74 5.87
CA LYS A 196 -14.73 -10.06 5.23
C LYS A 196 -13.38 -10.76 5.13
N CYS A 197 -12.28 -10.08 5.47
CA CYS A 197 -10.91 -10.58 5.32
C CYS A 197 -10.60 -11.02 3.87
N VAL A 198 -11.06 -10.26 2.87
CA VAL A 198 -10.85 -10.57 1.45
C VAL A 198 -10.17 -9.42 0.70
N VAL A 199 -9.47 -9.79 -0.36
CA VAL A 199 -8.83 -8.85 -1.28
C VAL A 199 -9.38 -9.06 -2.68
N LYS A 200 -9.70 -7.96 -3.35
CA LYS A 200 -10.06 -7.94 -4.77
C LYS A 200 -9.02 -7.15 -5.55
N GLU A 201 -8.37 -7.81 -6.51
CA GLU A 201 -7.45 -7.19 -7.45
C GLU A 201 -8.19 -6.55 -8.63
N THR A 202 -7.72 -5.41 -9.09
CA THR A 202 -8.15 -4.74 -10.32
C THR A 202 -6.98 -4.03 -10.99
N ASP A 203 -7.01 -3.90 -12.31
CA ASP A 203 -6.02 -3.06 -13.00
C ASP A 203 -6.33 -1.56 -12.80
N PRO A 204 -5.32 -0.68 -12.92
CA PRO A 204 -5.50 0.75 -12.67
C PRO A 204 -6.45 1.47 -13.63
N ASN A 205 -6.59 1.03 -14.89
CA ASN A 205 -7.49 1.67 -15.84
C ASN A 205 -8.94 1.37 -15.45
N THR A 206 -9.26 0.10 -15.22
CA THR A 206 -10.60 -0.32 -14.75
C THR A 206 -10.97 0.34 -13.42
N TYR A 207 -10.00 0.50 -12.50
CA TYR A 207 -10.23 1.21 -11.24
C TYR A 207 -10.68 2.65 -11.52
N ILE A 208 -9.87 3.40 -12.28
CA ILE A 208 -10.12 4.80 -12.59
C ILE A 208 -11.44 5.03 -13.35
N GLU A 209 -11.75 4.20 -14.35
CA GLU A 209 -12.99 4.30 -15.13
C GLU A 209 -14.23 4.22 -14.22
N ARG A 210 -14.22 3.30 -13.25
CA ARG A 210 -15.34 3.16 -12.29
C ARG A 210 -15.53 4.39 -11.41
N PHE A 211 -14.46 5.12 -11.08
CA PHE A 211 -14.57 6.33 -10.26
C PHE A 211 -14.95 7.56 -11.05
N TYR A 212 -14.46 7.72 -12.29
CA TYR A 212 -14.88 8.85 -13.14
C TYR A 212 -16.40 8.86 -13.34
N HIS A 213 -17.02 7.69 -13.55
CA HIS A 213 -18.47 7.58 -13.65
C HIS A 213 -19.23 7.94 -12.36
N ALA A 214 -18.59 7.82 -11.19
CA ALA A 214 -19.21 8.12 -9.90
C ALA A 214 -19.05 9.59 -9.47
N TRP A 215 -18.16 10.35 -10.13
CA TRP A 215 -17.87 11.76 -9.79
C TRP A 215 -18.54 12.76 -10.74
N GLU A 216 -18.81 12.36 -11.99
CA GLU A 216 -19.53 13.18 -12.98
C GLU A 216 -21.06 12.96 -12.97
N GLY A 217 -21.57 12.10 -12.09
CA GLY A 217 -23.01 11.87 -11.85
C GLY A 217 -23.46 12.50 -10.53
#